data_AF-A0A081C8Z9-F1
#
_entry.id   AF-A0A081C8Z9-F1
#
_cell.length_a   1.000
_cell.length_b   1.000
_cell.length_c   1.000
_cell.angle_alpha   90.00
_cell.angle_beta   90.00
_cell.angle_gamma   90.00
#
_symmetry.space_group_name_H-M   'P 1'
#
loop_
_entity.id
_entity.type
_entity.pdbx_description
1 polymer ?
#
loop_
_entity_poly.entity_id
_entity_poly.type
_entity_poly.pdbx_seq_one_letter_code
_entity_poly.pdbx_strand_id
1 'polypeptide(L)' 'MQHFVKTSIIPEQYGELFNYLFDYRQESDYRDLFVPDPDKILPLLSQAEELLDVITDKLAE' A
#
# COMPACT_ATOMS: atom_id res chain seq x y z
N MET A 1 -8.47 -3.98 -3.86
CA MET A 1 -7.28 -3.89 -4.74
C MET A 1 -7.29 -4.92 -5.88
N GLN A 2 -7.41 -6.23 -5.60
CA GLN A 2 -7.29 -7.30 -6.62
C GLN A 2 -8.12 -7.10 -7.91
N HIS A 3 -9.38 -6.63 -7.81
CA HIS A 3 -10.21 -6.38 -8.99
C HIS A 3 -9.59 -5.34 -9.92
N PHE A 4 -9.11 -4.21 -9.37
CA PHE A 4 -8.56 -3.08 -10.12
C PHE A 4 -7.23 -3.40 -10.80
N VAL A 5 -6.41 -4.26 -10.19
CA VAL A 5 -5.19 -4.79 -10.81
C VAL A 5 -5.55 -5.72 -11.97
N LYS A 6 -6.48 -6.66 -11.76
CA LYS A 6 -6.92 -7.60 -12.80
C LYS A 6 -7.58 -6.92 -14.00
N THR A 7 -8.25 -5.78 -13.79
CA THR A 7 -8.84 -4.98 -14.85
C THR A 7 -7.89 -3.93 -15.43
N SER A 8 -6.61 -3.92 -15.02
CA SER A 8 -5.59 -2.97 -15.48
C SER A 8 -5.94 -1.49 -15.22
N ILE A 9 -6.86 -1.21 -14.29
CA ILE A 9 -7.18 0.17 -13.86
C ILE A 9 -6.04 0.72 -13.00
N ILE A 10 -5.46 -0.13 -12.16
CA ILE A 10 -4.32 0.17 -11.29
C ILE A 10 -3.17 -0.75 -11.68
N PRO A 11 -1.94 -0.23 -11.89
CA PRO A 11 -0.76 -1.05 -12.15
C PRO A 11 -0.48 -2.09 -11.06
N GLU A 12 0.04 -3.26 -11.44
CA GLU A 12 0.29 -4.39 -10.54
C GLU A 12 1.21 -4.05 -9.36
N GLN A 13 2.25 -3.26 -9.60
CA GLN A 13 3.20 -2.81 -8.55
C GLN A 13 2.51 -2.14 -7.35
N TYR A 14 1.42 -1.41 -7.60
CA TYR A 14 0.64 -0.76 -6.55
C TYR A 14 -0.27 -1.75 -5.80
N GLY A 15 -0.65 -2.84 -6.46
CA GLY A 15 -1.31 -3.97 -5.81
C GLY A 15 -0.39 -4.68 -4.82
N GLU A 16 0.86 -4.91 -5.22
CA GLU A 16 1.90 -5.48 -4.35
C GLU A 16 2.20 -4.57 -3.16
N LEU A 17 2.42 -3.27 -3.42
CA LEU A 17 2.61 -2.26 -2.40
C LEU A 17 1.45 -2.23 -1.40
N PHE A 18 0.20 -2.21 -1.89
CA PHE A 18 -0.97 -2.19 -1.02
C PHE A 18 -1.06 -3.42 -0.13
N ASN A 19 -0.80 -4.62 -0.67
CA ASN A 19 -0.81 -5.85 0.12
C ASN A 19 0.27 -5.81 1.20
N TYR A 20 1.49 -5.38 0.83
CA TYR A 20 2.58 -5.23 1.78
C TYR A 20 2.23 -4.27 2.92
N LEU A 21 1.72 -3.07 2.59
CA LEU A 21 1.28 -2.08 3.57
C LEU A 21 0.16 -2.61 4.46
N PHE A 22 -0.82 -3.31 3.87
CA PHE A 22 -1.94 -3.89 4.58
C PHE A 22 -1.46 -4.95 5.60
N ASP A 23 -0.64 -5.90 5.17
CA ASP A 23 -0.09 -6.94 6.03
C ASP A 23 0.79 -6.34 7.13
N TYR A 24 1.66 -5.39 6.80
CA TYR A 24 2.51 -4.71 7.77
C TYR A 24 1.69 -4.00 8.85
N ARG A 25 0.59 -3.35 8.44
CA ARG A 25 -0.35 -2.71 9.37
C ARG A 25 -1.09 -3.74 10.24
N GLN A 26 -1.50 -4.90 9.69
CA GLN A 26 -2.10 -5.97 10.48
C GLN A 26 -1.14 -6.50 11.54
N GLU A 27 0.10 -6.79 11.15
CA GLU A 27 1.14 -7.27 12.07
C GLU A 27 1.44 -6.23 13.16
N SER A 28 1.56 -4.96 12.78
CA SER A 28 1.81 -3.87 13.73
C SER A 28 0.68 -3.63 14.71
N ASP A 29 -0.58 -3.67 14.26
CA ASP A 29 -1.72 -3.33 15.10
C ASP A 29 -2.15 -4.51 15.99
N TYR A 30 -1.96 -5.75 15.53
CA TYR A 30 -2.60 -6.92 16.13
C TYR A 30 -1.65 -8.03 16.58
N ARG A 31 -0.34 -7.95 16.32
CA ARG A 31 0.62 -8.95 16.79
C ARG A 31 1.35 -8.47 18.05
N ASP A 32 1.23 -9.26 19.12
CA ASP A 32 1.72 -8.90 20.48
C ASP A 32 3.22 -8.55 20.57
N LEU A 33 4.07 -9.12 19.70
CA LEU A 33 5.53 -8.97 19.76
C LEU A 33 6.13 -8.38 18.49
N PHE A 34 5.32 -7.73 17.65
CA PHE A 34 5.82 -7.04 16.48
C PHE A 34 6.34 -5.64 16.87
N VAL A 35 7.58 -5.35 16.50
CA VAL A 35 8.17 -4.01 16.66
C VAL A 35 8.42 -3.45 15.26
N PRO A 36 7.72 -2.37 14.86
CA PRO A 36 7.92 -1.77 13.56
C PRO A 36 9.34 -1.19 13.43
N ASP A 37 9.99 -1.46 12.30
CA ASP A 37 11.33 -0.96 11.97
C ASP A 37 11.23 0.38 11.21
N PRO A 38 11.63 1.51 11.82
CA PRO A 38 11.50 2.83 11.19
C PRO A 38 12.24 2.94 9.86
N ASP A 39 13.40 2.30 9.73
CA ASP A 39 14.22 2.38 8.50
C ASP A 39 13.54 1.68 7.33
N LYS A 40 12.65 0.73 7.61
CA LYS A 40 11.80 0.07 6.61
C LYS A 40 10.51 0.82 6.32
N ILE A 41 9.96 1.53 7.30
CA ILE A 41 8.64 2.17 7.18
C ILE A 41 8.74 3.54 6.54
N LEU A 42 9.72 4.35 6.94
CA LEU A 42 9.83 5.74 6.48
C LEU A 42 9.89 5.86 4.94
N PRO A 43 10.61 4.99 4.19
CA PRO A 43 10.60 5.03 2.73
C PRO A 43 9.23 4.74 2.10
N LEU A 44 8.35 4.00 2.81
CA LEU A 44 7.04 3.61 2.30
C LEU A 44 6.04 4.77 2.28
N LEU A 45 6.28 5.84 3.05
CA LEU A 45 5.40 7.01 3.06
C LEU A 45 5.28 7.62 1.66
N SER A 46 6.42 7.84 1.00
CA SER A 46 6.45 8.38 -0.37
C SER A 46 5.75 7.46 -1.38
N GLN A 47 5.89 6.13 -1.23
CA GLN A 47 5.22 5.16 -2.10
C GLN A 47 3.71 5.12 -1.86
N ALA A 48 3.28 5.28 -0.60
CA ALA A 48 1.87 5.38 -0.25
C ALA A 48 1.24 6.67 -0.80
N GLU A 49 1.95 7.80 -0.74
CA GLU A 49 1.54 9.06 -1.36
C GLU A 49 1.38 8.89 -2.88
N GLU A 50 2.35 8.28 -3.57
CA GLU A 50 2.26 8.01 -5.01
C GLU A 50 1.04 7.14 -5.36
N LEU A 51 0.75 6.11 -4.55
CA LEU A 51 -0.46 5.31 -4.74
C LEU A 51 -1.74 6.12 -4.54
N LEU A 52 -1.78 7.04 -3.57
CA LEU A 52 -2.92 7.92 -3.35
C LEU A 52 -3.16 8.85 -4.54
N ASP A 53 -2.09 9.38 -5.14
CA ASP A 53 -2.19 10.21 -6.35
C ASP A 53 -2.80 9.41 -7.51
N VAL A 54 -2.32 8.19 -7.76
CA VAL A 54 -2.87 7.30 -8.80
C VAL A 54 -4.36 7.01 -8.58
N ILE A 55 -4.77 6.75 -7.34
CA ILE A 55 -6.18 6.52 -7.02
C ILE A 55 -7.01 7.80 -7.23
N THR A 56 -6.48 8.95 -6.81
CA THR A 56 -7.16 10.24 -6.93
C THR A 56 -7.37 10.62 -8.39
N ASP A 57 -6.34 10.47 -9.22
CA ASP A 57 -6.41 10.70 -10.67
C ASP A 57 -7.48 9.82 -11.32
N LYS A 58 -7.59 8.55 -10.90
CA LYS A 58 -8.64 7.63 -11.38
C LYS A 58 -10.05 7.95 -10.89
N LEU A 59 -10.21 8.69 -9.80
CA LEU A 59 -11.51 9.15 -9.32
C LEU A 59 -11.97 10.45 -9.99
N ALA A 60 -11.03 11.22 -10.55
CA ALA A 60 -11.30 12.47 -11.24
C ALA A 60 -11.61 12.30 -12.75
N GLU A 61 -11.38 11.11 -13.30
CA GLU A 61 -11.73 10.68 -14.67
C GLU A 61 -13.22 10.35 -14.81
#